data_AF-A0A1Q6RTV4-F1
#
_entry.id   AF-A0A1Q6RTV4-F1
#
_cell.length_a   1.000
_cell.length_b   1.000
_cell.length_c   1.000
_cell.angle_alpha   90.00
_cell.angle_beta   90.00
_cell.angle_gamma   90.00
#
_symmetry.space_group_name_H-M   'P 1'
#
loop_
_entity.id
_entity.type
_entity.pdbx_description
1 polymer ?
#
loop_
_entity_poly.entity_id
_entity_poly.type
_entity_poly.pdbx_seq_one_letter_code
_entity_poly.pdbx_strand_id
1 'polypeptide(L)' 'MKNIKKLAVVCAMAQCLALSVAYVVPAAEAATYSSTDNQSARFGDEYTWYYKKENGKLYKRLYNNSVGRWESDWIFVKNL' A
#
# COMPACT_ATOMS: atom_id res chain seq x y z
N MET A 1 -36.44 -21.06 -15.55
CA MET A 1 -36.94 -22.27 -14.86
C MET A 1 -35.91 -23.40 -14.96
N LYS A 2 -35.18 -23.69 -13.88
CA LYS A 2 -34.77 -25.06 -13.51
C LYS A 2 -34.10 -25.02 -12.13
N ASN A 3 -34.77 -25.68 -11.20
CA ASN A 3 -34.55 -25.67 -9.76
C ASN A 3 -33.37 -26.56 -9.38
N ILE A 4 -32.36 -26.03 -8.67
CA ILE A 4 -31.33 -26.82 -8.02
C ILE A 4 -31.82 -27.12 -6.60
N LYS A 5 -32.14 -28.39 -6.42
CA LYS A 5 -32.83 -28.96 -5.28
C LYS A 5 -31.92 -28.97 -4.08
N LYS A 6 -32.46 -28.52 -2.95
CA LYS A 6 -32.06 -28.92 -1.59
C LYS A 6 -31.87 -30.44 -1.56
N LEU A 7 -30.71 -30.95 -1.16
CA LEU A 7 -30.66 -32.14 -0.31
C LEU A 7 -29.25 -32.45 0.18
N ALA A 8 -29.17 -32.71 1.49
CA ALA A 8 -28.10 -33.42 2.21
C ALA A 8 -26.73 -32.72 2.19
N VAL A 9 -26.12 -32.38 3.32
CA VAL A 9 -25.77 -33.34 4.36
C VAL A 9 -25.67 -32.55 5.68
N VAL A 10 -26.57 -32.86 6.61
CA VAL A 10 -26.46 -32.51 8.02
C VAL A 10 -25.37 -33.43 8.59
N CYS A 11 -24.19 -32.88 8.90
CA CYS A 11 -23.16 -33.61 9.61
C CYS A 11 -22.85 -32.89 10.92
N ALA A 12 -23.21 -33.60 11.99
CA ALA A 12 -22.94 -33.35 13.39
C ALA A 12 -21.53 -32.82 13.65
N MET A 13 -21.41 -31.67 14.31
CA MET A 13 -20.29 -31.38 15.23
C MET A 13 -20.75 -30.32 16.24
N ALA A 14 -21.49 -30.78 17.26
CA ALA A 14 -21.69 -30.03 18.50
C ALA A 14 -20.37 -30.07 19.29
N GLN A 15 -19.45 -29.15 18.98
CA GLN A 15 -18.25 -28.93 19.79
C GLN A 15 -18.62 -28.04 20.99
N CYS A 16 -19.01 -28.70 22.07
CA CYS A 16 -19.04 -28.09 23.40
C CYS A 16 -17.60 -28.00 23.95
N LEU A 17 -17.40 -26.97 24.78
CA LEU A 17 -16.26 -26.72 25.69
C LEU A 17 -15.08 -25.92 25.13
N ALA A 18 -15.29 -24.60 25.00
CA ALA A 18 -14.23 -23.63 25.26
C ALA A 18 -14.44 -23.02 26.65
N LEU A 19 -13.73 -23.52 27.65
CA LEU A 19 -13.55 -22.83 28.93
C LEU A 19 -12.36 -21.90 28.77
N SER A 20 -12.62 -20.64 28.45
CA SER A 20 -11.61 -19.58 28.43
C SER A 20 -11.25 -19.18 29.86
N VAL A 21 -10.06 -19.55 30.32
CA VAL A 21 -9.44 -18.99 31.52
C VAL A 21 -9.20 -17.49 31.28
N ALA A 22 -9.83 -16.65 32.09
CA ALA A 22 -9.53 -15.22 32.13
C ALA A 22 -8.28 -15.01 32.99
N TYR A 23 -7.14 -14.72 32.34
CA TYR A 23 -5.96 -14.21 33.04
C TYR A 23 -6.04 -12.67 33.06
N VAL A 24 -6.16 -12.10 34.26
CA VAL A 24 -6.10 -10.65 34.47
C VAL A 24 -4.64 -10.28 34.73
N VAL A 25 -4.03 -9.51 33.82
CA VAL A 25 -2.70 -8.91 34.01
C VAL A 25 -2.91 -7.40 34.24
N PRO A 26 -2.53 -6.83 35.39
CA PRO A 26 -2.55 -5.37 35.56
C PRO A 26 -1.40 -4.73 34.75
N ALA A 27 -1.76 -3.64 34.09
CA ALA A 27 -0.99 -2.95 33.07
C ALA A 27 0.32 -2.34 33.59
N ALA A 28 1.41 -2.58 32.87
CA ALA A 28 2.62 -1.79 33.01
C ALA A 28 2.37 -0.40 32.40
N GLU A 29 2.61 0.64 33.20
CA GLU A 29 2.48 2.04 32.80
C GLU A 29 3.52 2.35 31.72
N ALA A 30 3.07 2.52 30.48
CA ALA A 30 3.92 2.98 29.40
C ALA A 30 4.30 4.44 29.67
N ALA A 31 5.59 4.68 29.89
CA ALA A 31 6.16 6.02 29.89
C ALA A 31 5.71 6.75 28.60
N THR A 32 4.97 7.83 28.78
CA THR A 32 4.55 8.69 27.67
C THR A 32 5.78 9.42 27.16
N TYR A 33 6.43 8.85 26.15
CA TYR A 33 7.34 9.61 25.31
C TYR A 33 6.47 10.60 24.55
N SER A 34 6.47 11.85 25.01
CA SER A 34 6.00 12.97 24.19
C SER A 34 6.96 13.07 23.01
N SER A 35 6.64 12.35 21.94
CA SER A 35 7.19 12.63 20.62
C SER A 35 6.73 14.04 20.27
N THR A 36 7.60 15.02 20.47
CA THR A 36 7.50 16.31 19.79
C THR A 36 7.49 15.98 18.31
N ASP A 37 6.29 15.85 17.76
CA ASP A 37 6.03 15.72 16.34
C ASP A 37 6.44 17.06 15.71
N ASN A 38 7.73 17.16 15.40
CA ASN A 38 8.27 18.19 14.53
C ASN A 38 7.80 17.89 13.10
N GLN A 39 6.48 17.87 12.86
CA GLN A 39 5.95 17.88 11.50
C GLN A 39 5.99 19.29 10.93
N SER A 40 7.22 19.68 10.58
CA SER A 40 7.43 20.44 9.35
C SER A 40 8.00 19.49 8.29
N ALA A 41 7.33 18.35 8.09
CA ALA A 41 7.52 17.55 6.89
C ALA A 41 6.93 18.35 5.72
N ARG A 42 7.72 19.27 5.16
CA ARG A 42 7.46 19.79 3.83
C ARG A 42 7.50 18.58 2.90
N PHE A 43 6.33 18.10 2.48
CA PHE A 43 6.23 17.11 1.42
C PHE A 43 6.90 17.73 0.19
N GLY A 44 8.18 17.40 -0.02
CA GLY A 44 8.91 17.85 -1.19
C GLY A 44 8.25 17.24 -2.42
N ASP A 45 8.24 17.98 -3.52
CA ASP A 45 7.72 17.45 -4.77
C ASP A 45 8.50 16.19 -5.16
N GLU A 46 7.76 15.12 -5.47
CA GLU A 46 8.33 13.89 -5.99
C GLU A 46 8.42 13.95 -7.53
N TYR A 47 9.59 13.59 -8.06
CA TYR A 47 9.89 13.62 -9.49
C TYR A 47 10.38 12.26 -9.99
N THR A 48 9.99 11.90 -11.20
CA THR A 48 10.41 10.66 -11.87
C THR A 48 10.88 10.92 -13.29
N TRP A 49 11.98 10.26 -13.70
CA TRP A 49 12.47 10.27 -15.06
C TRP A 49 11.88 9.12 -15.88
N TYR A 50 11.19 9.45 -16.96
CA TYR A 50 10.72 8.49 -17.95
C TYR A 50 11.67 8.44 -19.13
N TYR A 51 11.89 7.24 -19.67
CA TYR A 51 12.81 7.01 -20.79
C TYR A 51 12.05 6.48 -22.01
N LYS A 52 12.44 6.92 -23.20
CA LYS A 52 11.97 6.35 -24.47
C LYS A 52 13.13 6.08 -25.42
N LYS A 53 12.99 5.06 -26.25
CA LYS A 53 13.92 4.71 -27.33
C LYS A 53 13.22 4.95 -28.67
N GLU A 54 13.82 5.75 -29.54
CA GLU A 54 13.24 6.12 -30.83
C GLU A 54 14.37 6.37 -31.85
N ASN A 55 14.32 5.73 -33.03
CA ASN A 55 15.33 5.88 -34.09
C ASN A 55 16.78 5.66 -33.62
N GLY A 56 17.02 4.64 -32.79
CA GLY A 56 18.37 4.37 -32.25
C GLY A 56 18.86 5.44 -31.27
N LYS A 57 17.98 6.28 -30.72
CA LYS A 57 18.31 7.32 -29.75
C LYS A 57 17.52 7.12 -28.46
N LEU A 58 18.18 7.35 -27.33
CA LEU A 58 17.57 7.35 -25.99
C LEU A 58 17.24 8.78 -25.58
N TYR A 59 16.02 8.99 -25.11
CA TYR A 59 15.54 10.25 -24.56
C TYR A 59 15.02 10.05 -23.14
N LYS A 60 15.02 11.12 -22.35
CA LYS A 60 14.37 11.17 -21.03
C LYS A 60 13.47 12.40 -20.87
N ARG A 61 12.43 12.31 -20.04
CA ARG A 61 11.50 13.42 -19.74
C ARG A 61 11.17 13.41 -18.24
N LEU A 62 11.09 14.58 -17.62
CA LEU A 62 10.80 14.73 -16.19
C LEU A 62 9.30 14.83 -15.94
N TYR A 63 8.78 13.97 -15.08
CA TYR A 63 7.40 14.01 -14.60
C TYR A 63 7.37 14.37 -13.12
N ASN A 64 6.50 15.31 -12.74
CA ASN A 64 6.23 15.66 -11.35
C ASN A 64 5.02 14.84 -10.87
N ASN A 65 5.26 13.90 -9.97
CA ASN A 65 4.24 13.01 -9.42
C ASN A 65 3.27 13.76 -8.49
N SER A 66 3.73 14.83 -7.85
CA SER A 66 2.96 15.61 -6.88
C SER A 66 1.85 16.42 -7.54
N VAL A 67 2.10 16.95 -8.74
CA VAL A 67 1.13 17.78 -9.50
C VAL A 67 0.58 17.07 -10.73
N GLY A 68 1.10 15.88 -11.06
CA GLY A 68 0.61 15.06 -12.17
C GLY A 68 0.88 15.64 -13.56
N ARG A 69 2.04 16.25 -13.79
CA ARG A 69 2.37 16.88 -15.10
C ARG A 69 3.82 16.70 -15.53
N TRP A 70 4.05 16.89 -16.83
CA TRP A 70 5.39 16.94 -17.40
C TRP A 70 6.03 18.31 -17.17
N GLU A 71 7.22 18.34 -16.56
CA GLU A 71 7.97 19.56 -16.28
C GLU A 71 9.03 19.89 -17.34
N SER A 72 9.38 18.90 -18.17
CA SER A 72 10.32 19.08 -19.28
C SER A 72 9.79 18.49 -20.57
N ASP A 73 10.34 18.88 -21.71
CA ASP A 73 10.25 18.11 -22.95
C ASP A 73 11.19 16.90 -22.94
N TRP A 74 11.16 16.11 -24.01
CA TRP A 74 12.09 15.01 -24.21
C TRP A 74 13.52 15.52 -24.44
N ILE A 75 14.42 15.13 -23.55
CA ILE A 75 15.84 15.48 -23.56
C ILE A 75 16.61 14.31 -24.15
N PHE A 76 17.41 14.56 -25.19
CA PHE A 76 18.31 13.56 -25.76
C PHE A 76 19.39 13.14 -24.75
N VAL A 77 19.63 11.84 -24.62
CA VAL A 77 20.65 11.28 -23.71
C VAL A 77 21.85 10.76 -24.49
N LYS A 78 21.62 9.81 -25.41
CA LYS A 78 22.67 9.18 -26.24
C LYS A 78 22.08 8.41 -27.41
N ASN A 79 22.94 8.06 -28.37
CA ASN A 79 22.64 7.01 -29.35
C ASN A 79 22.74 5.63 -28.66
N LEU A 80 21.96 4.68 -29.16
CA LEU A 80 21.88 3.29 -28.70
C LEU A 80 22.71 2.36 -29.59
#